data_AF-A0A2R7M504-F1
#
_entry.id   AF-A0A2R7M504-F1
#
_cell.length_a   1.000
_cell.length_b   1.000
_cell.length_c   1.000
_cell.angle_alpha   90.00
_cell.angle_beta   90.00
_cell.angle_gamma   90.00
#
_symmetry.space_group_name_H-M   'P 1'
#
loop_
_entity.id
_entity.type
_entity.pdbx_description
1 polymer ?
#
loop_
_entity_poly.entity_id
_entity_poly.type
_entity_poly.pdbx_seq_one_letter_code
_entity_poly.pdbx_strand_id
1 'polypeptide(L)'
;MDVVPQDKILEEQIYSSEAGVQNAHNGLYMQLVSNSLYGRQLTMDAIEILGQQYNMTSNSAQSPLANYSYAEKAPKATIAPIWEKAFATVLSANKFLESLDEHKGVVSEEKADLLKGEAIAIRAMLQFDMLRMFGPIYKVSPSDPGIPYYDKFETVNNPILPANEVMAKIIADLDLSLKL
;
A
#
# COMPACT_ATOMS: atom_id res chain seq x y z
N MET A 1 -39.36 -1.58 -0.15
CA MET A 1 -38.57 -0.44 0.35
C MET A 1 -37.12 -0.82 0.13
N ASP A 2 -36.51 -0.28 -0.91
CA ASP A 2 -35.09 -0.52 -1.21
C ASP A 2 -34.25 0.39 -0.32
N VAL A 3 -33.67 -0.18 0.73
CA VAL A 3 -32.72 0.52 1.59
C VAL A 3 -31.37 0.46 0.88
N VAL A 4 -30.98 1.57 0.27
CA VAL A 4 -29.64 1.71 -0.30
C VAL A 4 -28.64 1.80 0.88
N PRO A 5 -27.56 1.00 0.89
CA PRO A 5 -26.54 1.08 1.93
C PRO A 5 -25.94 2.48 2.02
N GLN A 6 -25.72 2.98 3.24
CA GLN A 6 -25.17 4.33 3.47
C GLN A 6 -23.81 4.54 2.78
N ASP A 7 -22.97 3.50 2.73
CA ASP A 7 -21.66 3.55 2.07
C ASP A 7 -21.78 3.87 0.58
N LYS A 8 -22.79 3.30 -0.10
CA LYS A 8 -23.04 3.58 -1.52
C LYS A 8 -23.49 5.03 -1.75
N ILE A 9 -24.33 5.56 -0.86
CA ILE A 9 -24.80 6.95 -0.95
C ILE A 9 -23.61 7.92 -0.76
N LEU A 10 -22.71 7.63 0.19
CA LEU A 10 -21.52 8.44 0.41
C LEU A 10 -20.57 8.39 -0.79
N GLU A 11 -20.39 7.21 -1.39
CA GLU A 11 -19.59 7.05 -2.60
C GLU A 11 -20.16 7.87 -3.77
N GLU A 12 -21.45 7.73 -4.07
CA GLU A 12 -22.12 8.52 -5.13
C GLU A 12 -21.96 10.03 -4.90
N GLN A 13 -22.00 10.49 -3.65
CA GLN A 13 -21.78 11.90 -3.31
C GLN A 13 -20.32 12.32 -3.55
N ILE A 14 -19.35 11.52 -3.14
CA ILE A 14 -17.92 11.81 -3.33
C ILE A 14 -17.58 11.87 -4.82
N TYR A 15 -18.07 10.93 -5.61
CA TYR A 15 -17.79 10.85 -7.05
C TYR A 15 -18.81 11.63 -7.90
N SER A 16 -19.58 12.55 -7.32
CA SER A 16 -20.49 13.44 -8.08
C SER A 16 -19.81 14.71 -8.62
N SER A 17 -18.58 15.01 -8.18
CA SER A 17 -17.85 16.22 -8.57
C SER A 17 -16.35 15.98 -8.66
N GLU A 18 -15.68 16.74 -9.54
CA GLU A 18 -14.23 16.71 -9.68
C GLU A 18 -13.50 17.01 -8.36
N ALA A 19 -14.02 17.93 -7.54
CA ALA A 19 -13.44 18.23 -6.23
C ALA A 19 -13.53 17.02 -5.28
N GLY A 20 -14.63 16.27 -5.31
CA GLY A 20 -14.79 15.05 -4.53
C GLY A 20 -13.86 13.93 -4.98
N VAL A 21 -13.69 13.74 -6.30
CA VAL A 21 -12.69 12.83 -6.88
C VAL A 21 -11.27 13.21 -6.42
N GLN A 22 -10.92 14.50 -6.50
CA GLN A 22 -9.60 14.99 -6.06
C GLN A 22 -9.39 14.76 -4.55
N ASN A 23 -10.42 14.94 -3.73
CA ASN A 23 -10.33 14.70 -2.28
C ASN A 23 -10.10 13.20 -1.99
N ALA A 24 -10.80 12.31 -2.69
CA ALA A 24 -10.59 10.87 -2.56
C ALA A 24 -9.14 10.49 -2.94
N HIS A 25 -8.65 11.03 -4.06
CA HIS A 25 -7.28 10.84 -4.51
C HIS A 25 -6.23 11.37 -3.51
N ASN A 26 -6.41 12.59 -2.99
CA ASN A 26 -5.56 13.17 -1.95
C ASN A 26 -5.56 12.31 -0.67
N GLY A 27 -6.68 11.62 -0.40
CA GLY A 27 -6.78 10.64 0.68
C GLY A 27 -5.72 9.55 0.59
N LEU A 28 -5.37 9.06 -0.62
CA LEU A 28 -4.31 8.06 -0.81
C LEU A 28 -2.95 8.59 -0.33
N TYR A 29 -2.59 9.81 -0.72
CA TYR A 29 -1.37 10.48 -0.28
C TYR A 29 -1.34 10.73 1.23
N MET A 30 -2.48 11.14 1.81
CA MET A 30 -2.59 11.32 3.26
C MET A 30 -2.37 10.02 4.03
N GLN A 31 -2.68 8.87 3.45
CA GLN A 31 -2.38 7.59 4.07
C GLN A 31 -0.88 7.24 4.01
N LEU A 32 -0.20 7.59 2.91
CA LEU A 32 1.24 7.37 2.74
C LEU A 32 2.08 8.11 3.79
N VAL A 33 1.68 9.32 4.17
CA VAL A 33 2.39 10.15 5.16
C VAL A 33 2.11 9.73 6.61
N SER A 34 1.35 8.66 6.85
CA SER A 34 1.17 8.13 8.20
C SER A 34 2.50 7.67 8.81
N ASN A 35 2.60 7.75 10.14
CA ASN A 35 3.82 7.31 10.84
C ASN A 35 4.13 5.82 10.57
N SER A 36 3.13 4.97 10.34
CA SER A 36 3.31 3.56 10.01
C SER A 36 3.90 3.34 8.61
N LEU A 37 3.91 4.35 7.73
CA LEU A 37 4.49 4.28 6.40
C LEU A 37 5.59 5.33 6.26
N TYR A 38 5.54 6.18 5.23
CA TYR A 38 6.62 7.11 4.89
C TYR A 38 6.71 8.32 5.83
N GLY A 39 5.70 8.56 6.67
CA GLY A 39 5.78 9.57 7.72
C GLY A 39 6.89 9.28 8.73
N ARG A 40 7.28 8.01 8.91
CA ARG A 40 8.35 7.62 9.84
C ARG A 40 8.96 6.24 9.58
N GLN A 41 8.17 5.17 9.62
CA GLN A 41 8.72 3.80 9.65
C GLN A 41 9.45 3.39 8.36
N LEU A 42 8.93 3.78 7.19
CA LEU A 42 9.51 3.46 5.88
C LEU A 42 10.46 4.54 5.35
N THR A 43 10.86 5.50 6.19
CA THR A 43 11.82 6.55 5.80
C THR A 43 13.02 6.61 6.71
N MET A 44 12.81 6.82 8.01
CA MET A 44 13.90 7.17 8.93
C MET A 44 13.94 6.33 10.21
N ASP A 45 12.98 5.42 10.43
CA ASP A 45 12.89 4.64 11.67
C ASP A 45 13.09 3.14 11.40
N ALA A 46 12.05 2.31 11.31
CA ALA A 46 12.19 0.85 11.20
C ALA A 46 13.19 0.39 10.13
N ILE A 47 13.12 0.90 8.91
CA ILE A 47 14.01 0.46 7.82
C ILE A 47 15.48 0.81 8.07
N GLU A 48 15.77 1.97 8.66
CA GLU A 48 17.13 2.42 8.99
C GLU A 48 17.71 1.64 10.18
N ILE A 49 16.86 1.36 11.17
CA ILE A 49 17.21 0.52 12.32
C ILE A 49 17.52 -0.90 11.85
N LEU A 50 16.66 -1.50 11.02
CA LEU A 50 16.87 -2.83 10.47
C LEU A 50 18.09 -2.87 9.52
N GLY A 51 18.35 -1.78 8.82
CA GLY A 51 19.55 -1.59 8.00
C GLY A 51 20.83 -1.32 8.79
N GLN A 52 20.77 -1.29 10.13
CA GLN A 52 21.90 -1.00 11.03
C GLN A 52 22.56 0.37 10.76
N GLN A 53 21.81 1.36 10.29
CA GLN A 53 22.34 2.69 9.99
C GLN A 53 22.49 3.57 11.24
N TYR A 54 21.87 3.17 12.36
CA TYR A 54 22.00 3.85 13.65
C TYR A 54 22.87 3.08 14.63
N ASN A 55 23.77 3.80 15.30
CA ASN A 55 24.47 3.27 16.46
C ASN A 55 23.55 3.30 17.68
N MET A 56 22.89 2.17 17.94
CA MET A 56 21.91 2.04 19.01
C MET A 56 22.53 1.50 20.29
N THR A 57 22.30 2.21 21.40
CA THR A 57 22.68 1.72 22.72
C THR A 57 21.73 0.62 23.18
N SER A 58 22.23 -0.30 24.00
CA SER A 58 21.49 -1.48 24.46
C SER A 58 20.17 -1.15 25.20
N ASN A 59 20.06 0.07 25.75
CA ASN A 59 18.93 0.52 26.56
C ASN A 59 17.85 1.26 25.77
N SER A 60 17.99 1.40 24.44
CA SER A 60 16.96 2.02 23.60
C SER A 60 15.68 1.16 23.56
N ALA A 61 14.52 1.80 23.54
CA ALA A 61 13.23 1.11 23.34
C ALA A 61 13.17 0.35 22.00
N GLN A 62 13.97 0.77 21.02
CA GLN A 62 14.08 0.12 19.72
C GLN A 62 15.17 -0.96 19.68
N SER A 63 15.96 -1.15 20.75
CA SER A 63 17.04 -2.14 20.81
C SER A 63 16.60 -3.55 20.36
N PRO A 64 15.41 -4.05 20.75
CA PRO A 64 14.92 -5.34 20.23
C PRO A 64 14.74 -5.39 18.72
N LEU A 65 14.38 -4.27 18.07
CA LEU A 65 14.23 -4.21 16.61
C LEU A 65 15.59 -4.27 15.90
N ALA A 66 16.60 -3.55 16.39
CA ALA A 66 17.97 -3.64 15.84
C ALA A 66 18.62 -5.00 16.07
N ASN A 67 18.28 -5.69 17.16
CA ASN A 67 18.77 -7.04 17.43
C ASN A 67 17.97 -8.13 16.68
N TYR A 68 17.02 -7.74 15.84
CA TYR A 68 16.14 -8.66 15.09
C TYR A 68 15.32 -9.62 15.98
N SER A 69 14.99 -9.18 17.20
CA SER A 69 14.19 -9.95 18.16
C SER A 69 12.70 -9.93 17.80
N TYR A 70 12.32 -10.38 16.60
CA TYR A 70 10.96 -10.22 16.04
C TYR A 70 9.84 -10.84 16.88
N ALA A 71 10.15 -11.80 17.75
CA ALA A 71 9.18 -12.40 18.66
C ALA A 71 8.75 -11.47 19.80
N GLU A 72 9.53 -10.43 20.10
CA GLU A 72 9.29 -9.51 21.20
C GLU A 72 8.18 -8.48 20.91
N LYS A 73 7.68 -7.85 21.98
CA LYS A 73 6.57 -6.90 21.91
C LYS A 73 6.91 -5.66 21.07
N ALA A 74 8.09 -5.08 21.26
CA ALA A 74 8.46 -3.83 20.58
C ALA A 74 8.56 -3.99 19.05
N PRO A 75 9.27 -4.99 18.50
CA PRO A 75 9.31 -5.19 17.05
C PRO A 75 7.93 -5.49 16.45
N LYS A 76 7.10 -6.31 17.12
CA LYS A 76 5.72 -6.57 16.67
C LYS A 76 4.87 -5.30 16.61
N ALA A 77 4.98 -4.44 17.63
CA ALA A 77 4.26 -3.17 17.69
C ALA A 77 4.72 -2.17 16.60
N THR A 78 5.89 -2.37 16.00
CA THR A 78 6.38 -1.58 14.87
C THR A 78 6.02 -2.22 13.52
N ILE A 79 6.28 -3.51 13.35
CA ILE A 79 6.18 -4.22 12.07
C ILE A 79 4.71 -4.48 11.66
N ALA A 80 3.84 -4.86 12.59
CA ALA A 80 2.45 -5.17 12.25
C ALA A 80 1.68 -3.94 11.71
N PRO A 81 1.79 -2.74 12.31
CA PRO A 81 1.15 -1.54 11.75
C PRO A 81 1.66 -1.14 10.36
N ILE A 82 2.91 -1.45 10.01
CA ILE A 82 3.45 -1.19 8.66
C ILE A 82 2.67 -2.04 7.64
N TRP A 83 2.56 -3.35 7.89
CA TRP A 83 1.83 -4.28 7.04
C TRP A 83 0.36 -3.90 6.91
N GLU A 84 -0.32 -3.71 8.04
CA GLU A 84 -1.74 -3.36 8.08
C GLU A 84 -2.01 -2.05 7.33
N LYS A 85 -1.19 -1.03 7.57
CA LYS A 85 -1.39 0.27 6.93
C LYS A 85 -1.10 0.21 5.42
N ALA A 86 -0.05 -0.50 5.00
CA ALA A 86 0.28 -0.66 3.58
C ALA A 86 -0.88 -1.32 2.82
N PHE A 87 -1.39 -2.47 3.29
CA PHE A 87 -2.48 -3.16 2.62
C PHE A 87 -3.83 -2.44 2.73
N ALA A 88 -4.10 -1.69 3.80
CA ALA A 88 -5.26 -0.80 3.86
C ALA A 88 -5.18 0.33 2.82
N THR A 89 -3.99 0.87 2.57
CA THR A 89 -3.78 1.88 1.52
C THR A 89 -3.87 1.28 0.12
N VAL A 90 -3.36 0.06 -0.10
CA VAL A 90 -3.57 -0.70 -1.35
C VAL A 90 -5.06 -0.94 -1.60
N LEU A 91 -5.81 -1.36 -0.59
CA LEU A 91 -7.26 -1.53 -0.68
C LEU A 91 -7.97 -0.21 -1.04
N SER A 92 -7.52 0.90 -0.44
CA SER A 92 -8.06 2.24 -0.74
C SER A 92 -7.76 2.67 -2.18
N ALA A 93 -6.55 2.39 -2.69
CA ALA A 93 -6.18 2.67 -4.07
C ALA A 93 -7.02 1.83 -5.05
N ASN A 94 -7.22 0.55 -4.75
CA ASN A 94 -8.08 -0.32 -5.54
C ASN A 94 -9.54 0.15 -5.54
N LYS A 95 -10.06 0.61 -4.39
CA LYS A 95 -11.40 1.18 -4.32
C LYS A 95 -11.51 2.46 -5.14
N PHE A 96 -10.53 3.36 -5.04
CA PHE A 96 -10.48 4.58 -5.85
C PHE A 96 -10.53 4.29 -7.36
N LEU A 97 -9.76 3.30 -7.82
CA LEU A 97 -9.76 2.85 -9.21
C LEU A 97 -11.14 2.35 -9.66
N GLU A 98 -11.76 1.48 -8.87
CA GLU A 98 -13.10 0.96 -9.11
C GLU A 98 -14.14 2.09 -9.18
N SER A 99 -14.14 2.98 -8.18
CA SER A 99 -15.07 4.11 -8.13
C SER A 99 -14.93 5.04 -9.34
N LEU A 100 -13.71 5.29 -9.81
CA LEU A 100 -13.48 6.15 -10.97
C LEU A 100 -13.96 5.50 -12.28
N ASP A 101 -13.88 4.16 -12.38
CA ASP A 101 -14.42 3.39 -13.50
C ASP A 101 -15.96 3.32 -13.51
N GLU A 102 -16.57 3.32 -12.32
CA GLU A 102 -18.04 3.34 -12.16
C GLU A 102 -18.63 4.74 -12.45
N HIS A 103 -17.89 5.81 -12.18
CA HIS A 103 -18.36 7.20 -12.27
C HIS A 103 -17.68 7.98 -13.41
N LYS A 104 -17.77 7.45 -14.63
CA LYS A 104 -17.17 8.09 -15.82
C LYS A 104 -17.82 9.44 -16.13
N GLY A 105 -17.02 10.37 -16.64
CA GLY A 105 -17.47 11.70 -17.10
C GLY A 105 -17.55 12.77 -16.01
N VAL A 106 -17.24 12.43 -14.76
CA VAL A 106 -17.13 13.40 -13.64
C VAL A 106 -15.88 14.27 -13.78
N VAL A 107 -14.82 13.69 -14.36
CA VAL A 107 -13.59 14.36 -14.79
C VAL A 107 -13.33 14.04 -16.26
N SER A 108 -12.46 14.81 -16.92
CA SER A 108 -12.02 14.48 -18.28
C SER A 108 -11.32 13.13 -18.33
N GLU A 109 -11.31 12.48 -19.49
CA GLU A 109 -10.62 11.19 -19.70
C GLU A 109 -9.13 11.30 -19.37
N GLU A 110 -8.45 12.33 -19.89
CA GLU A 110 -7.04 12.63 -19.58
C GLU A 110 -6.79 12.75 -18.07
N LYS A 111 -7.69 13.41 -17.33
CA LYS A 111 -7.56 13.55 -15.88
C LYS A 111 -7.83 12.22 -15.18
N ALA A 112 -8.80 11.43 -15.66
CA ALA A 112 -9.07 10.11 -15.10
C ALA A 112 -7.85 9.19 -15.27
N ASP A 113 -7.22 9.19 -16.44
CA ASP A 113 -6.05 8.37 -16.74
C ASP A 113 -4.87 8.77 -15.84
N LEU A 114 -4.59 10.07 -15.69
CA LEU A 114 -3.57 10.56 -14.74
C LEU A 114 -3.81 10.06 -13.31
N LEU A 115 -5.04 10.23 -12.80
CA LEU A 115 -5.38 9.82 -11.42
C LEU A 115 -5.30 8.30 -11.24
N LYS A 116 -5.66 7.52 -12.27
CA LYS A 116 -5.50 6.06 -12.25
C LYS A 116 -4.04 5.66 -12.25
N GLY A 117 -3.22 6.29 -13.09
CA GLY A 117 -1.78 6.07 -13.14
C GLY A 117 -1.14 6.27 -11.77
N GLU A 118 -1.44 7.39 -11.10
CA GLU A 118 -0.95 7.67 -9.75
C GLU A 118 -1.42 6.62 -8.73
N ALA A 119 -2.69 6.26 -8.71
CA ALA A 119 -3.22 5.26 -7.78
C ALA A 119 -2.61 3.85 -7.99
N ILE A 120 -2.40 3.45 -9.25
CA ILE A 120 -1.74 2.17 -9.60
C ILE A 120 -0.27 2.20 -9.19
N ALA A 121 0.43 3.32 -9.41
CA ALA A 121 1.82 3.47 -8.98
C ALA A 121 1.96 3.38 -7.45
N ILE A 122 1.07 4.03 -6.70
CA ILE A 122 1.02 3.94 -5.22
C ILE A 122 0.82 2.49 -4.77
N ARG A 123 -0.13 1.77 -5.40
CA ARG A 123 -0.38 0.35 -5.15
C ARG A 123 0.86 -0.51 -5.38
N ALA A 124 1.52 -0.34 -6.53
CA ALA A 124 2.71 -1.10 -6.89
C ALA A 124 3.87 -0.82 -5.92
N MET A 125 4.10 0.45 -5.59
CA MET A 125 5.14 0.89 -4.67
C MET A 125 5.00 0.27 -3.28
N LEU A 126 3.79 0.31 -2.70
CA LEU A 126 3.55 -0.27 -1.37
C LEU A 126 3.71 -1.80 -1.36
N GLN A 127 3.24 -2.49 -2.39
CA GLN A 127 3.40 -3.95 -2.47
C GLN A 127 4.86 -4.36 -2.71
N PHE A 128 5.63 -3.57 -3.45
CA PHE A 128 7.08 -3.74 -3.53
C PHE A 128 7.75 -3.57 -2.17
N ASP A 129 7.34 -2.55 -1.41
CA ASP A 129 7.85 -2.33 -0.05
C ASP A 129 7.53 -3.48 0.90
N MET A 130 6.34 -4.07 0.79
CA MET A 130 5.99 -5.26 1.56
C MET A 130 6.81 -6.48 1.11
N LEU A 131 7.07 -6.65 -0.20
CA LEU A 131 7.90 -7.75 -0.68
C LEU A 131 9.34 -7.64 -0.15
N ARG A 132 9.96 -6.45 -0.19
CA ARG A 132 11.34 -6.29 0.30
C ARG A 132 11.49 -6.43 1.81
N MET A 133 10.42 -6.20 2.57
CA MET A 133 10.43 -6.32 4.03
C MET A 133 10.09 -7.73 4.53
N PHE A 134 9.17 -8.42 3.85
CA PHE A 134 8.58 -9.69 4.33
C PHE A 134 8.88 -10.89 3.44
N GLY A 135 9.34 -10.64 2.21
CA GLY A 135 9.70 -11.68 1.26
C GLY A 135 11.16 -12.15 1.40
N PRO A 136 11.53 -13.16 0.60
CA PRO A 136 12.89 -13.67 0.56
C PRO A 136 13.86 -12.65 -0.07
N ILE A 137 15.15 -12.88 0.11
CA ILE A 137 16.17 -12.16 -0.67
C ILE A 137 15.99 -12.57 -2.13
N TYR A 138 15.40 -11.67 -2.93
CA TYR A 138 14.96 -11.95 -4.30
C TYR A 138 16.05 -12.57 -5.17
N LYS A 139 17.30 -12.08 -5.07
CA LYS A 139 18.43 -12.59 -5.84
C LYS A 139 18.80 -14.04 -5.50
N VAL A 140 18.51 -14.48 -4.28
CA VAL A 140 18.89 -15.80 -3.75
C VAL A 140 17.76 -16.80 -3.94
N SER A 141 16.54 -16.43 -3.56
CA SER A 141 15.38 -17.32 -3.57
C SER A 141 14.13 -16.68 -4.16
N PRO A 142 14.12 -16.38 -5.47
CA PRO A 142 12.98 -15.70 -6.10
C PRO A 142 11.71 -16.56 -6.16
N SER A 143 11.84 -17.89 -6.03
CA SER A 143 10.71 -18.83 -6.02
C SER A 143 10.12 -19.08 -4.63
N ASP A 144 10.74 -18.57 -3.57
CA ASP A 144 10.26 -18.77 -2.20
C ASP A 144 9.02 -17.90 -1.91
N PRO A 145 8.17 -18.30 -0.96
CA PRO A 145 6.97 -17.54 -0.60
C PRO A 145 7.30 -16.09 -0.23
N GLY A 146 6.63 -15.14 -0.91
CA GLY A 146 6.73 -13.71 -0.65
C GLY A 146 5.49 -13.20 0.09
N ILE A 147 4.62 -12.50 -0.62
CA ILE A 147 3.43 -11.84 -0.08
C ILE A 147 2.20 -12.19 -0.93
N PRO A 148 0.96 -12.01 -0.41
CA PRO A 148 -0.20 -11.90 -1.29
C PRO A 148 -0.11 -10.63 -2.14
N TYR A 149 -0.76 -10.64 -3.31
CA TYR A 149 -0.88 -9.46 -4.17
C TYR A 149 -2.34 -9.06 -4.35
N TYR A 150 -2.65 -7.77 -4.26
CA TYR A 150 -4.00 -7.22 -4.42
C TYR A 150 -4.02 -6.16 -5.51
N ASP A 151 -4.66 -6.47 -6.64
CA ASP A 151 -4.80 -5.62 -7.83
C ASP A 151 -6.25 -5.15 -8.07
N LYS A 152 -7.16 -5.47 -7.15
CA LYS A 152 -8.59 -5.12 -7.20
C LYS A 152 -9.17 -4.93 -5.80
N PHE A 153 -10.35 -4.32 -5.72
CA PHE A 153 -11.02 -4.08 -4.45
C PHE A 153 -11.67 -5.39 -3.95
N GLU A 154 -11.05 -6.02 -2.96
CA GLU A 154 -11.60 -7.22 -2.32
C GLU A 154 -11.15 -7.33 -0.86
N THR A 155 -11.97 -7.96 -0.03
CA THR A 155 -11.69 -8.20 1.40
C THR A 155 -11.32 -9.65 1.69
N VAL A 156 -11.25 -10.48 0.65
CA VAL A 156 -10.84 -11.88 0.76
C VAL A 156 -9.31 -11.96 0.72
N ASN A 157 -8.73 -12.82 1.55
CA ASN A 157 -7.30 -13.03 1.55
C ASN A 157 -6.84 -13.75 0.28
N ASN A 158 -5.92 -13.12 -0.45
CA ASN A 158 -5.26 -13.76 -1.58
C ASN A 158 -4.18 -14.74 -1.11
N PRO A 159 -3.87 -15.77 -1.92
CA PRO A 159 -2.79 -16.69 -1.61
C PRO A 159 -1.45 -15.95 -1.55
N ILE A 160 -0.54 -16.43 -0.70
CA ILE A 160 0.85 -15.98 -0.72
C ILE A 160 1.49 -16.46 -2.02
N LEU A 161 2.03 -15.53 -2.80
CA LEU A 161 2.68 -15.81 -4.07
C LEU A 161 4.20 -15.93 -3.90
N PRO A 162 4.88 -16.71 -4.76
CA PRO A 162 6.33 -16.64 -4.92
C PRO A 162 6.83 -15.22 -5.22
N ALA A 163 8.00 -14.85 -4.73
CA ALA A 163 8.53 -13.48 -4.88
C ALA A 163 8.68 -13.02 -6.34
N ASN A 164 9.03 -13.92 -7.27
CA ASN A 164 9.08 -13.65 -8.71
C ASN A 164 7.71 -13.35 -9.32
N GLU A 165 6.65 -14.03 -8.88
CA GLU A 165 5.29 -13.75 -9.33
C GLU A 165 4.79 -12.40 -8.80
N VAL A 166 5.10 -12.10 -7.53
CA VAL A 166 4.83 -10.77 -6.96
C VAL A 166 5.54 -9.68 -7.77
N MET A 167 6.84 -9.85 -8.06
CA MET A 167 7.60 -8.87 -8.86
C MET A 167 7.04 -8.69 -10.27
N ALA A 168 6.60 -9.78 -10.92
CA ALA A 168 5.98 -9.69 -12.24
C ALA A 168 4.70 -8.83 -12.19
N LYS A 169 3.89 -8.96 -11.15
CA LYS A 169 2.69 -8.13 -10.94
C LYS A 169 3.02 -6.66 -10.64
N ILE A 170 4.04 -6.41 -9.81
CA ILE A 170 4.53 -5.05 -9.53
C ILE A 170 4.94 -4.35 -10.83
N ILE A 171 5.73 -5.03 -11.68
CA ILE A 171 6.18 -4.47 -12.95
C ILE A 171 4.99 -4.21 -13.88
N ALA A 172 4.04 -5.13 -13.95
CA ALA A 172 2.84 -4.95 -14.77
C ALA A 172 2.02 -3.72 -14.34
N ASP A 173 1.90 -3.46 -13.04
CA ASP A 173 1.24 -2.25 -12.53
C ASP A 173 2.01 -0.98 -12.88
N LEU A 174 3.34 -0.98 -12.72
CA LEU A 174 4.17 0.16 -13.09
C LEU A 174 4.09 0.44 -14.60
N ASP A 175 4.17 -0.59 -15.44
CA ASP A 175 4.02 -0.46 -16.90
C ASP A 175 2.63 0.04 -17.30
N LEU A 176 1.58 -0.34 -16.58
CA LEU A 176 0.24 0.17 -16.80
C LEU A 176 0.13 1.64 -16.38
N SER A 177 0.69 2.00 -15.22
CA SER A 177 0.66 3.38 -14.70
C SER A 177 1.36 4.38 -15.62
N LEU A 178 2.37 3.94 -16.37
CA LEU A 178 3.11 4.79 -17.32
C LEU A 178 2.40 4.97 -18.68
N LYS A 179 1.40 4.15 -18.98
CA LYS A 179 0.66 4.18 -20.25
C LYS A 179 -0.61 5.02 -20.18
N LEU A 180 -1.10 5.25 -18.97
CA LEU A 180 -2.20 6.16 -18.66
C LEU A 180 -1.65 7.58 -18.58
#